data_AF-A0A496DV00-F1
#
_entry.id   AF-A0A496DV00-F1
#
_cell.length_a   1.000
_cell.length_b   1.000
_cell.length_c   1.000
_cell.angle_alpha   90.00
_cell.angle_beta   90.00
_cell.angle_gamma   90.00
#
_symmetry.space_group_name_H-M   'P 1'
#
loop_
_entity.id
_entity.type
_entity.pdbx_description
1 polymer ?
#
loop_
_entity_poly.entity_id
_entity_poly.type
_entity_poly.pdbx_seq_one_letter_code
_entity_poly.pdbx_strand_id
1 'polypeptide(L)'
;METKEYFEKIMQDYNQHRKGCNLRKYCTDEGIDYKCLVEYKKNYGACHSSGTADSSSGASFIPLQIIEERCECPTSAPSSTGGWYIRPLVLSTPCGDDIEICSNNLAAVLDLLRKMTS
;
A
#
# COMPACT_ATOMS: atom_id res chain seq x y z
N MET A 1 -4.45 19.32 24.47
CA MET A 1 -3.78 19.10 23.17
C MET A 1 -2.71 18.02 23.39
N GLU A 2 -3.16 16.81 23.70
CA GLU A 2 -2.27 15.66 24.01
C GLU A 2 -2.72 14.38 23.30
N THR A 3 -3.95 14.31 22.81
CA THR A 3 -4.52 13.12 22.19
C THR A 3 -4.03 12.90 20.76
N LYS A 4 -3.85 13.96 19.95
CA LYS A 4 -3.43 13.83 18.55
C LYS A 4 -2.02 13.26 18.41
N GLU A 5 -1.03 13.89 19.02
CA GLU A 5 0.37 13.47 18.95
C GLU A 5 0.58 12.07 19.55
N TYR A 6 -0.17 11.74 20.59
CA TYR A 6 -0.18 10.41 21.19
C TYR A 6 -0.63 9.32 20.20
N PHE A 7 -1.77 9.52 19.53
CA PHE A 7 -2.26 8.54 18.55
C PHE A 7 -1.40 8.48 17.29
N GLU A 8 -0.85 9.61 16.83
CA GLU A 8 0.09 9.64 15.70
C GLU A 8 1.38 8.87 16.03
N LYS A 9 1.93 9.04 17.24
CA LYS A 9 3.09 8.27 17.71
C LYS A 9 2.79 6.78 17.78
N ILE A 10 1.63 6.38 18.28
CA ILE A 10 1.21 4.97 18.32
C ILE A 10 1.12 4.38 16.92
N MET A 11 0.54 5.12 15.97
CA MET A 11 0.45 4.67 14.59
C MET A 11 1.82 4.55 13.93
N GLN A 12 2.75 5.47 14.24
CA GLN A 12 4.13 5.40 13.76
C GLN A 12 4.89 4.21 14.34
N ASP A 13 4.81 3.99 15.66
CA ASP A 13 5.51 2.89 16.32
C ASP A 13 4.99 1.52 15.85
N TYR A 14 3.67 1.37 15.73
CA TYR A 14 3.05 0.17 15.14
C TYR A 14 3.56 -0.10 13.71
N ASN A 15 3.70 0.93 12.88
CA ASN A 15 4.19 0.76 11.51
C ASN A 15 5.66 0.34 11.46
N GLN A 16 6.50 0.81 12.40
CA GLN A 16 7.91 0.43 12.51
C GLN A 16 8.08 -0.98 13.08
N HIS A 17 7.22 -1.39 14.01
CA HIS A 17 7.31 -2.67 14.71
C HIS A 17 6.28 -3.71 14.25
N ARG A 18 5.74 -3.56 13.03
CA ARG A 18 4.54 -4.28 12.58
C ARG A 18 4.65 -5.81 12.59
N LYS A 19 5.85 -6.42 12.54
CA LYS A 19 6.21 -7.87 12.72
C LYS A 19 5.12 -8.93 12.47
N GLY A 20 4.19 -8.72 11.52
CA GLY A 20 3.01 -9.57 11.31
C GLY A 20 1.89 -9.47 12.37
N CYS A 21 1.98 -8.56 13.35
CA CYS A 21 0.94 -8.32 14.33
C CYS A 21 -0.13 -7.37 13.77
N ASN A 22 -1.38 -7.62 14.15
CA ASN A 22 -2.46 -6.68 13.87
C ASN A 22 -2.46 -5.56 14.93
N LEU A 23 -2.99 -4.38 14.55
CA LEU A 23 -3.01 -3.19 15.41
C LEU A 23 -3.75 -3.43 16.72
N ARG A 24 -4.81 -4.24 16.71
CA ARG A 24 -5.56 -4.57 17.93
C ARG A 24 -4.71 -5.35 18.94
N LYS A 25 -3.92 -6.30 18.46
CA LYS A 25 -3.00 -7.10 19.26
C LYS A 25 -1.87 -6.22 19.79
N TYR A 26 -1.28 -5.39 18.93
CA TYR A 26 -0.27 -4.40 19.35
C TYR A 26 -0.81 -3.48 20.46
N CYS A 27 -2.03 -2.94 20.32
CA CYS A 27 -2.63 -2.13 21.36
C CYS A 27 -2.87 -2.92 22.66
N THR A 28 -3.19 -4.22 22.58
CA THR A 28 -3.38 -5.06 23.77
C THR A 28 -2.05 -5.31 24.49
N ASP A 29 -1.00 -5.59 23.73
CA ASP A 29 0.34 -5.90 24.26
C ASP A 29 1.01 -4.67 24.89
N GLU A 30 0.82 -3.48 24.30
CA GLU A 30 1.35 -2.19 24.78
C GLU A 30 0.43 -1.48 25.82
N GLY A 31 -0.70 -2.09 26.19
CA GLY A 31 -1.65 -1.49 27.14
C GLY A 31 -2.35 -0.22 26.62
N ILE A 32 -2.46 -0.07 25.31
CA ILE A 32 -3.10 1.05 24.62
C ILE A 32 -4.61 0.78 24.47
N ASP A 33 -5.45 1.77 24.76
CA ASP A 33 -6.89 1.65 24.52
C ASP A 33 -7.21 1.73 23.01
N TYR A 34 -7.42 0.55 22.43
CA TYR A 34 -7.83 0.39 21.03
C TYR A 34 -9.15 1.10 20.70
N LYS A 35 -10.09 1.20 21.65
CA LYS A 35 -11.39 1.84 21.42
C LYS A 35 -11.21 3.34 21.24
N CYS A 36 -10.42 3.97 22.10
CA CYS A 36 -10.06 5.38 21.99
C CYS A 36 -9.32 5.69 20.67
N LEU A 37 -8.40 4.81 20.25
CA LEU A 37 -7.69 4.95 18.97
C LEU A 37 -8.65 4.90 17.76
N VAL A 38 -9.62 3.98 17.78
CA VAL A 38 -10.62 3.84 16.69
C VAL A 38 -11.56 5.04 16.65
N GLU A 39 -12.03 5.53 17.80
CA GLU A 39 -12.85 6.74 17.91
C GLU A 39 -12.08 7.95 17.39
N TYR A 40 -10.81 8.11 17.80
CA TYR A 40 -9.95 9.15 17.27
C TYR A 40 -9.78 9.05 15.74
N LYS A 41 -9.55 7.84 15.20
CA LYS A 41 -9.45 7.65 13.74
C LYS A 41 -10.72 8.05 12.99
N LYS A 42 -11.90 7.77 13.55
CA LYS A 42 -13.19 8.18 12.97
C LYS A 42 -13.34 9.70 12.93
N ASN A 43 -12.85 10.38 13.97
CA ASN A 43 -12.90 11.83 14.09
C ASN A 43 -11.72 12.56 13.42
N TYR A 44 -10.72 11.82 12.92
CA TYR A 44 -9.51 12.38 12.32
C TYR A 44 -9.83 13.41 11.22
N GLY A 45 -10.70 13.05 10.26
CA GLY A 45 -11.10 13.94 9.15
C GLY A 45 -11.84 15.22 9.58
N ALA A 46 -12.51 15.22 10.74
CA ALA A 46 -13.17 16.41 11.27
C ALA A 46 -12.19 17.40 11.93
N CYS A 47 -10.97 16.95 12.23
CA CYS A 47 -9.93 17.73 12.91
C CYS A 47 -8.87 18.31 11.95
N HIS A 48 -8.91 18.00 10.65
CA HIS A 48 -7.92 18.47 9.66
C HIS A 48 -8.29 19.78 8.95
N SER A 49 -9.40 20.43 9.31
CA SER A 49 -9.78 21.73 8.74
C SER A 49 -9.16 22.94 9.47
N SER A 50 -8.17 22.74 10.34
CA SER A 50 -7.43 23.86 10.95
C SER A 50 -5.93 23.56 11.02
N GLY A 51 -5.16 24.10 10.08
CA GLY A 51 -3.72 23.98 10.04
C GLY A 51 -3.15 24.76 8.86
N THR A 52 -2.88 26.03 9.12
CA THR A 52 -2.21 27.01 8.27
C THR A 52 -1.00 26.46 7.53
N ALA A 53 -0.87 26.89 6.28
CA ALA A 53 0.37 26.82 5.53
C ALA A 53 1.48 27.52 6.33
N ASP A 54 2.52 26.78 6.70
CA ASP A 54 3.85 27.32 6.94
C ASP A 54 4.90 26.30 6.47
N SER A 55 5.77 26.81 5.61
CA SER A 55 6.78 26.08 4.84
C SER A 55 8.03 25.79 5.69
N SER A 56 8.40 24.51 5.90
CA SER A 56 9.82 24.05 5.92
C SER A 56 9.95 22.55 6.27
N SER A 57 9.77 21.67 5.29
CA SER A 57 10.51 20.40 5.20
C SER A 57 10.22 19.77 3.84
N GLY A 58 11.27 19.46 3.09
CA GLY A 58 11.24 18.94 1.72
C GLY A 58 10.73 17.50 1.61
N ALA A 59 9.56 17.22 2.16
CA ALA A 59 8.76 16.04 1.86
C ALA A 59 7.42 16.54 1.33
N SER A 60 7.39 16.90 0.04
CA SER A 60 6.13 17.03 -0.66
C SER A 60 5.40 15.70 -0.55
N PHE A 61 4.35 15.67 0.26
CA PHE A 61 3.46 14.52 0.35
C PHE A 61 2.91 14.26 -1.05
N ILE A 62 3.30 13.14 -1.66
CA ILE A 62 2.68 12.65 -2.88
C ILE A 62 1.32 12.09 -2.44
N PRO A 63 0.20 12.68 -2.85
CA PRO A 63 -1.12 12.14 -2.54
C PRO A 63 -1.24 10.79 -3.23
N LEU A 64 -1.29 9.71 -2.46
CA LEU A 64 -1.69 8.40 -3.00
C LEU A 64 -3.18 8.49 -3.32
N GLN A 65 -3.51 8.56 -4.60
CA GLN A 65 -4.89 8.34 -5.05
C GLN A 65 -5.21 6.87 -4.78
N ILE A 66 -5.95 6.60 -3.70
CA ILE A 66 -6.59 5.30 -3.52
C ILE A 66 -7.70 5.23 -4.55
N ILE A 67 -7.37 4.70 -5.72
CA ILE A 67 -8.37 4.31 -6.70
C ILE A 67 -9.03 3.05 -6.12
N GLU A 68 -10.13 3.23 -5.38
CA GLU A 68 -11.12 2.16 -5.17
C GLU A 68 -11.83 1.91 -6.51
N GLU A 69 -11.09 1.44 -7.52
CA GLU A 69 -11.74 0.67 -8.57
C GLU A 69 -12.16 -0.63 -7.89
N ARG A 70 -13.43 -0.65 -7.48
CA ARG A 70 -14.18 -1.88 -7.31
C ARG A 70 -14.16 -2.57 -8.68
N CYS A 71 -13.10 -3.31 -8.97
CA CYS A 71 -13.04 -4.23 -10.08
C CYS A 71 -14.14 -5.25 -9.85
N GLU A 72 -15.31 -4.99 -10.44
CA GLU A 72 -16.33 -6.00 -10.68
C GLU A 72 -15.75 -6.94 -11.74
N CYS A 73 -14.92 -7.87 -11.29
CA CYS A 73 -14.52 -8.99 -12.12
C CYS A 73 -15.77 -9.85 -12.37
N PRO A 74 -16.12 -10.16 -13.63
CA PRO A 74 -17.22 -11.06 -13.93
C PRO A 74 -16.98 -12.41 -13.27
N THR A 75 -17.98 -12.85 -12.53
CA THR A 75 -18.28 -14.21 -12.07
C THR A 75 -17.33 -15.31 -12.58
N SER A 76 -16.43 -15.79 -11.71
CA SER A 76 -16.32 -17.19 -11.31
C SER A 76 -15.05 -17.42 -10.48
N ALA A 77 -15.24 -17.79 -9.21
CA ALA A 77 -14.20 -18.27 -8.31
C ALA A 77 -13.62 -19.63 -8.84
N PRO A 78 -12.44 -20.10 -8.37
CA PRO A 78 -12.19 -20.33 -6.95
C PRO A 78 -10.90 -19.69 -6.42
N SER A 79 -11.01 -19.13 -5.22
CA SER A 79 -10.11 -19.42 -4.10
C SER A 79 -8.72 -19.96 -4.45
N SER A 80 -7.73 -19.08 -4.58
CA SER A 80 -6.37 -19.39 -4.17
C SER A 80 -5.59 -18.10 -3.96
N THR A 81 -5.15 -17.89 -2.72
CA THR A 81 -3.91 -17.22 -2.30
C THR A 81 -3.56 -15.95 -3.06
N GLY A 82 -3.70 -14.79 -2.40
CA GLY A 82 -3.25 -13.47 -2.88
C GLY A 82 -1.75 -13.41 -3.14
N GLY A 83 -1.32 -14.02 -4.25
CA GLY A 83 0.02 -13.97 -4.80
C GLY A 83 0.06 -13.04 -6.00
N TRP A 84 1.25 -12.51 -6.27
CA TRP A 84 1.51 -11.77 -7.49
C TRP A 84 1.35 -12.70 -8.70
N TYR A 85 0.64 -12.22 -9.72
CA TYR A 85 0.50 -12.90 -11.00
C TYR A 85 1.02 -11.99 -12.11
N ILE A 86 1.60 -12.59 -13.13
CA ILE A 86 2.20 -11.86 -14.24
C ILE A 86 1.14 -11.73 -15.33
N ARG A 87 0.88 -10.48 -15.74
CA ARG A 87 0.14 -10.20 -16.97
C ARG A 87 1.08 -10.40 -18.17
N PRO A 88 0.57 -10.73 -19.36
CA PRO A 88 1.39 -10.86 -20.56
C PRO A 88 2.26 -9.63 -20.77
N LEU A 89 3.55 -9.84 -21.00
CA LEU A 89 4.50 -8.77 -21.30
C LEU A 89 4.63 -8.65 -22.81
N VAL A 90 4.37 -7.47 -23.36
CA VAL A 90 4.49 -7.22 -24.81
C VAL A 90 5.72 -6.36 -25.07
N LEU A 91 6.62 -6.85 -25.93
CA LEU A 91 7.78 -6.12 -26.42
C LEU A 91 7.51 -5.66 -27.85
N SER A 92 7.40 -4.36 -28.06
CA SER A 92 7.25 -3.77 -29.39
C SER A 92 8.62 -3.40 -29.95
N THR A 93 8.95 -3.95 -31.11
CA THR A 93 10.15 -3.57 -31.87
C THR A 93 9.91 -2.25 -32.62
N PRO A 94 10.97 -1.49 -32.97
CA PRO A 94 10.84 -0.28 -33.79
C PRO A 94 10.33 -0.58 -35.22
N CYS A 95 10.35 -1.85 -35.63
CA CYS A 95 9.80 -2.30 -36.91
C CYS A 95 8.28 -2.56 -36.86
N GLY A 96 7.66 -2.45 -35.68
CA GLY A 96 6.23 -2.68 -35.48
C GLY A 96 5.85 -4.14 -35.18
N ASP A 97 6.83 -5.03 -35.00
CA ASP A 97 6.56 -6.40 -34.55
C ASP A 97 6.41 -6.43 -33.04
N ASP A 98 5.31 -7.01 -32.56
CA ASP A 98 5.01 -7.22 -31.15
C ASP A 98 5.33 -8.66 -30.75
N ILE A 99 6.09 -8.83 -29.68
CA ILE A 99 6.43 -10.12 -29.09
C ILE A 99 5.75 -10.23 -27.72
N GLU A 100 4.82 -11.16 -27.60
CA GLU A 100 4.12 -11.44 -26.33
C GLU A 100 4.84 -12.54 -25.53
N ILE A 101 5.12 -12.27 -24.27
CA ILE A 101 5.77 -13.19 -23.33
C ILE A 101 4.76 -13.55 -22.24
N CYS A 102 4.24 -14.78 -22.34
CA CYS A 102 3.28 -15.37 -21.39
C CYS A 102 3.98 -16.39 -20.49
N SER A 103 4.57 -15.92 -19.39
CA SER A 103 5.18 -16.79 -18.37
C SER A 103 4.54 -16.55 -17.01
N ASN A 104 4.31 -17.63 -16.28
CA ASN A 104 3.86 -17.60 -14.88
C ASN A 104 5.03 -17.53 -13.87
N ASN A 105 6.28 -17.59 -14.35
CA ASN A 105 7.48 -17.57 -13.52
C ASN A 105 8.18 -16.21 -13.61
N LEU A 106 8.12 -15.43 -12.53
CA LEU A 106 8.69 -14.08 -12.46
C LEU A 106 10.20 -14.06 -12.60
N ALA A 107 10.90 -15.02 -11.99
CA ALA A 107 12.35 -15.08 -12.05
C ALA A 107 12.84 -15.30 -13.49
N ALA A 108 12.16 -16.19 -14.23
CA ALA A 108 12.47 -16.45 -15.63
C ALA A 108 12.26 -15.21 -16.52
N VAL A 109 11.18 -14.44 -16.29
CA VAL A 109 10.93 -13.19 -17.03
C VAL A 109 12.00 -12.14 -16.71
N LEU A 110 12.39 -12.00 -15.44
CA LEU A 110 13.43 -11.05 -15.04
C LEU A 110 14.80 -11.40 -15.63
N ASP A 111 15.20 -12.67 -15.61
CA ASP A 111 16.46 -13.11 -16.22
C ASP A 111 16.46 -12.93 -17.75
N LEU A 112 15.32 -13.17 -18.41
CA LEU A 112 15.16 -12.91 -19.84
C LEU A 112 15.36 -11.43 -20.15
N LEU A 113 14.68 -10.55 -19.42
CA LEU A 113 14.81 -9.11 -19.61
C LEU A 113 16.24 -8.64 -19.36
N ARG A 114 16.89 -9.16 -18.30
CA ARG A 114 18.28 -8.84 -17.99
C ARG A 114 19.24 -9.25 -19.10
N LYS A 115 18.99 -10.39 -19.75
CA LYS A 115 19.76 -10.84 -20.93
C LYS A 115 19.51 -9.98 -22.16
N MET A 116 18.28 -9.49 -22.36
CA MET A 116 17.96 -8.61 -23.50
C MET A 116 18.57 -7.22 -23.35
N THR A 117 18.79 -6.76 -22.11
CA THR A 117 19.41 -5.47 -21.83
C THR A 117 20.95 -5.51 -21.76
N SER A 118 21.56 -6.69 -21.83
CA SER A 118 23.01 -6.88 -21.74
C SER A 118 23.64 -7.12 -23.10
#